data_AF-A0A662K9E6-F1
#
_entry.id   AF-A0A662K9E6-F1
#
_cell.length_a   1.000
_cell.length_b   1.000
_cell.length_c   1.000
_cell.angle_alpha   90.00
_cell.angle_beta   90.00
_cell.angle_gamma   90.00
#
_symmetry.space_group_name_H-M   'P 1'
#
loop_
_entity.id
_entity.type
_entity.pdbx_description
1 polymer ?
#
loop_
_entity_poly.entity_id
_entity_poly.type
_entity_poly.pdbx_seq_one_letter_code
_entity_poly.pdbx_strand_id
1 'polypeptide(L)'
;MKEVEPNVKNYDEFCKNFKWNIPEYYNFAFDEVDKKAEENDKVALITVSSDGEEAVEHRFSDLRSLSNKFANVLKKYGVKKG
;
A
#
# COMPACT_ATOMS: atom_id res chain seq x y z
N MET A 1 11.30 5.44 -24.73
CA MET A 1 10.31 4.84 -23.80
C MET A 1 10.33 3.34 -24.00
N LYS A 2 10.34 2.52 -22.94
CA LYS A 2 10.15 1.08 -23.12
C LYS A 2 8.68 0.87 -23.47
N GLU A 3 8.39 0.18 -24.57
CA GLU A 3 7.04 -0.34 -24.80
C GLU A 3 6.72 -1.31 -23.68
N VAL A 4 5.65 -1.03 -22.94
CA VAL A 4 5.14 -1.91 -21.89
C VAL A 4 3.93 -2.61 -22.51
N GLU A 5 4.03 -3.92 -22.69
CA GLU A 5 2.84 -4.70 -23.07
C GLU A 5 1.75 -4.54 -22.00
N PRO A 6 0.49 -4.29 -22.40
CA PRO A 6 -0.62 -4.29 -21.47
C PRO A 6 -0.78 -5.66 -20.79
N ASN A 7 -1.01 -5.64 -19.48
CA ASN A 7 -1.37 -6.83 -18.71
C ASN A 7 -2.76 -7.38 -19.07
N VAL A 8 -3.61 -6.59 -19.74
CA VAL A 8 -4.90 -7.00 -20.29
C VAL A 8 -4.91 -6.74 -21.79
N LYS A 9 -5.04 -7.80 -22.59
CA LYS A 9 -5.04 -7.73 -24.07
C LYS A 9 -6.44 -7.72 -24.68
N ASN A 10 -7.43 -8.26 -23.98
CA ASN A 10 -8.84 -8.26 -24.36
C ASN A 10 -9.71 -7.97 -23.12
N TYR A 11 -10.49 -6.89 -23.19
CA TYR A 11 -11.33 -6.45 -22.08
C TYR A 11 -12.48 -7.43 -21.78
N ASP A 12 -13.20 -7.88 -22.81
CA ASP A 12 -14.36 -8.75 -22.66
C ASP A 12 -13.97 -10.11 -22.06
N GLU A 13 -12.83 -10.66 -22.50
CA GLU A 13 -12.28 -11.89 -21.96
C GLU A 13 -11.84 -11.73 -20.50
N PHE A 14 -11.16 -10.62 -20.17
CA PHE A 14 -10.74 -10.33 -18.81
C PHE A 14 -11.95 -10.19 -17.88
N CYS A 15 -12.95 -9.40 -18.27
CA CYS A 15 -14.18 -9.23 -17.49
C CYS A 15 -14.94 -10.54 -17.30
N LYS A 16 -14.98 -11.42 -18.30
CA LYS A 16 -15.64 -12.73 -18.21
C LYS A 16 -14.93 -13.69 -17.25
N ASN A 17 -13.60 -13.65 -17.22
CA ASN A 17 -12.79 -14.65 -16.53
C ASN A 17 -12.22 -14.20 -15.19
N PHE A 18 -12.23 -12.90 -14.88
CA PHE A 18 -11.69 -12.36 -13.64
C PHE A 18 -12.42 -12.91 -12.41
N LYS A 19 -11.64 -13.32 -11.40
CA LYS A 19 -12.15 -13.76 -10.10
C LYS A 19 -11.27 -13.22 -8.99
N TRP A 20 -11.89 -12.70 -7.94
CA TRP A 20 -11.19 -12.33 -6.72
C TRP A 20 -10.80 -13.59 -5.95
N ASN A 21 -9.51 -13.73 -5.67
CA ASN A 21 -8.99 -14.76 -4.75
C ASN A 21 -8.87 -14.14 -3.36
N ILE A 22 -9.99 -14.06 -2.65
CA ILE A 22 -10.08 -13.40 -1.34
C ILE A 22 -9.67 -14.39 -0.25
N PRO A 23 -8.61 -14.12 0.54
CA PRO A 23 -8.23 -14.98 1.66
C PRO A 23 -9.19 -14.84 2.84
N GLU A 24 -9.24 -15.85 3.71
CA GLU A 24 -10.06 -15.85 4.93
C GLU A 24 -9.69 -14.69 5.88
N TYR A 25 -8.40 -14.36 5.94
CA TYR A 25 -7.87 -13.23 6.70
C TYR A 25 -7.11 -12.30 5.74
N TYR A 26 -7.51 -11.03 5.73
CA TYR A 26 -6.82 -9.98 5.00
C TYR A 26 -6.78 -8.71 5.85
N ASN A 27 -5.58 -8.13 5.98
CA ASN A 27 -5.35 -6.81 6.53
C ASN A 27 -4.37 -6.07 5.62
N PHE A 28 -4.84 -5.02 4.97
CA PHE A 28 -4.04 -4.21 4.04
C PHE A 28 -2.71 -3.72 4.63
N ALA A 29 -2.67 -3.37 5.92
CA ALA A 29 -1.42 -2.93 6.54
C ALA A 29 -0.38 -4.06 6.59
N PHE A 30 -0.79 -5.30 6.86
CA PHE A 30 0.12 -6.43 6.92
C PHE A 30 0.41 -7.03 5.54
N ASP A 31 -0.65 -7.34 4.79
CA ASP A 31 -0.55 -8.13 3.56
C ASP A 31 -0.01 -7.33 2.37
N GLU A 32 -0.13 -5.99 2.40
CA GLU A 32 0.38 -5.12 1.34
C GLU A 32 1.55 -4.26 1.81
N VAL A 33 1.39 -3.50 2.89
CA VAL A 33 2.41 -2.51 3.30
C VAL A 33 3.61 -3.20 3.94
N ASP A 34 3.39 -3.99 4.99
CA ASP A 34 4.49 -4.65 5.71
C ASP A 34 5.20 -5.68 4.82
N LYS A 35 4.45 -6.47 4.05
CA LYS A 35 5.02 -7.42 3.09
C LYS A 35 5.92 -6.73 2.04
N LYS A 36 5.49 -5.61 1.46
CA LYS A 36 6.31 -4.85 0.51
C LYS A 36 7.52 -4.20 1.19
N ALA A 37 7.38 -3.74 2.43
CA ALA A 37 8.51 -3.23 3.21
C ALA A 37 9.59 -4.30 3.46
N GLU A 38 9.21 -5.57 3.55
CA GLU A 38 10.15 -6.68 3.76
C GLU A 38 10.73 -7.24 2.46
N GLU A 39 9.89 -7.47 1.45
CA GLU A 39 10.29 -8.12 0.20
C GLU A 39 10.94 -7.16 -0.79
N ASN A 40 10.48 -5.90 -0.86
CA ASN A 40 10.88 -4.96 -1.89
C ASN A 40 10.59 -3.49 -1.50
N ASP A 41 11.36 -2.97 -0.55
CA ASP A 41 11.13 -1.66 0.05
C ASP A 41 11.36 -0.48 -0.92
N LYS A 42 10.33 -0.17 -1.70
CA LYS A 42 10.29 0.91 -2.69
C LYS A 42 9.60 2.16 -2.15
N VAL A 43 9.77 3.27 -2.87
CA VAL A 43 8.98 4.49 -2.66
C VAL A 43 7.50 4.15 -2.84
N ALA A 44 6.71 4.39 -1.80
CA ALA A 44 5.29 4.11 -1.72
C ALA A 44 4.43 5.37 -1.85
N LEU A 45 4.94 6.50 -1.35
CA LEU A 45 4.25 7.78 -1.35
C LEU A 45 5.26 8.90 -1.54
N ILE A 46 4.94 9.88 -2.39
CA ILE A 46 5.66 11.14 -2.45
C ILE A 46 4.71 12.21 -1.94
N THR A 47 5.07 12.88 -0.85
CA THR A 47 4.34 14.04 -0.34
C THR A 47 5.01 15.30 -0.82
N VAL A 48 4.23 16.24 -1.31
CA VAL A 48 4.72 17.57 -1.70
C VAL A 48 4.10 18.60 -0.75
N SER A 49 4.91 19.53 -0.26
CA SER A 49 4.46 20.66 0.55
C SER A 49 3.43 21.50 -0.21
N SER A 50 2.60 22.25 0.53
CA SER A 50 1.53 23.05 -0.06
C SER A 50 2.02 24.16 -1.00
N ASP A 51 3.24 24.64 -0.80
CA ASP A 51 3.92 25.61 -1.66
C ASP A 51 4.63 24.97 -2.87
N GLY A 52 4.73 23.63 -2.90
CA GLY A 52 5.39 22.90 -3.98
C GLY A 52 6.91 22.86 -3.88
N GLU A 53 7.52 23.44 -2.83
CA GLU A 53 8.98 23.59 -2.73
C GLU A 53 9.68 22.33 -2.20
N GLU A 54 9.00 21.54 -1.36
CA GLU A 54 9.55 20.34 -0.74
C GLU A 54 8.80 19.09 -1.21
N ALA A 55 9.55 18.11 -1.72
CA ALA A 55 9.05 16.77 -2.01
C ALA A 55 9.78 15.75 -1.14
N VAL A 56 9.02 14.94 -0.41
CA VAL A 56 9.53 13.88 0.46
C VAL A 56 9.03 12.53 -0.05
N GLU A 57 9.96 11.64 -0.33
CA GLU A 57 9.66 10.24 -0.64
C GLU A 57 9.54 9.44 0.67
N HIS A 58 8.46 8.68 0.79
CA HIS A 58 8.22 7.72 1.87
C HIS A 58 8.27 6.32 1.29
N ARG A 59 9.13 5.48 1.83
CA ARG A 59 9.20 4.05 1.50
C ARG A 59 8.13 3.25 2.23
N PHE A 60 7.90 2.01 1.80
CA PHE A 60 6.98 1.12 2.52
C PHE A 60 7.41 0.91 3.98
N SER A 61 8.71 0.83 4.25
CA SER A 61 9.26 0.74 5.60
C SER A 61 9.00 1.98 6.47
N ASP A 62 8.99 3.17 5.87
CA ASP A 62 8.62 4.42 6.56
C ASP A 62 7.14 4.41 6.93
N LEU A 63 6.27 4.04 5.99
CA LEU A 63 4.83 3.94 6.23
C LEU A 63 4.49 2.89 7.30
N ARG A 64 5.14 1.71 7.26
CA ARG A 64 5.06 0.69 8.31
C ARG A 64 5.47 1.24 9.67
N SER A 65 6.56 2.01 9.71
CA SER A 65 7.07 2.58 10.95
C SER A 65 6.12 3.63 11.53
N LEU A 66 5.58 4.51 10.68
CA LEU A 66 4.64 5.57 11.06
C LEU A 66 3.28 5.01 11.48
N SER A 67 2.74 4.03 10.75
CA SER A 67 1.47 3.39 11.07
C SER A 67 1.54 2.65 12.41
N ASN A 68 2.63 1.93 12.69
CA ASN A 68 2.84 1.25 13.96
C ASN A 68 2.96 2.23 15.14
N LYS A 69 3.64 3.37 14.95
CA LYS A 69 3.69 4.44 15.97
C LYS A 69 2.28 4.94 16.28
N PHE A 70 1.47 5.20 15.26
CA PHE A 70 0.10 5.69 15.45
C PHE A 70 -0.82 4.62 16.07
N ALA A 71 -0.71 3.36 15.67
CA ALA A 71 -1.44 2.25 16.29
C ALA A 71 -1.15 2.14 17.79
N ASN A 72 0.10 2.36 18.20
CA ASN A 72 0.47 2.41 19.62
C ASN A 72 -0.14 3.61 20.36
N VAL A 73 -0.28 4.77 19.69
CA VAL A 73 -1.01 5.93 20.24
C VAL A 73 -2.48 5.57 20.46
N LEU A 74 -3.15 5.01 19.46
CA LEU A 74 -4.56 4.59 19.57
C LEU A 74 -4.75 3.58 20.71
N LYS A 75 -3.86 2.59 20.81
CA LYS A 75 -3.84 1.61 21.90
C LYS A 75 -3.67 2.28 23.27
N LYS A 76 -2.79 3.29 23.38
CA LYS A 76 -2.60 4.07 24.61
C LYS A 76 -3.88 4.81 25.04
N TYR A 77 -4.66 5.31 24.08
CA TYR A 77 -5.95 5.97 24.35
C TYR A 77 -7.12 4.99 24.50
N GLY A 78 -6.87 3.67 24.53
CA GLY A 78 -7.90 2.67 24.80
C GLY A 78 -8.79 2.32 23.61
N VAL A 79 -8.41 2.73 22.40
CA VAL A 79 -9.10 2.33 21.17
C VAL A 79 -8.98 0.82 20.99
N LYS A 80 -10.09 0.16 20.68
CA LYS A 80 -10.19 -1.28 20.47
C LYS A 80 -10.73 -1.56 19.06
N LYS A 81 -10.52 -2.79 18.60
CA LYS A 81 -11.23 -3.32 17.44
C LYS A 81 -12.74 -3.21 17.71
N GLY A 82 -13.48 -2.59 16.80
CA GLY A 82 -14.91 -2.33 16.94
C GLY A 82 -15.50 -1.89 15.63
#